data_AF-A0AAQ4F7T1-F1
#
_entry.id   AF-A0AAQ4F7T1-F1
#
_cell.length_a   1.000
_cell.length_b   1.000
_cell.length_c   1.000
_cell.angle_alpha   90.00
_cell.angle_beta   90.00
_cell.angle_gamma   90.00
#
_symmetry.space_group_name_H-M   'P 1'
#
loop_
_entity.id
_entity.type
_entity.pdbx_description
1 polymer ?
#
loop_
_entity_poly.entity_id
_entity_poly.type
_entity_poly.pdbx_seq_one_letter_code
_entity_poly.pdbx_strand_id
1 'polypeptide(L)'
;MRYFMLLCVAFHAALCTDMLPFVEEAPWVPNCRNPIHFKVLGKYVTKCTYLCEGLPYRSSWEYDGTPCVKLVDGERKEGFCKAGKCELVGTTS
;
A
#
# COMPACT_ATOMS: atom_id res chain seq x y z
N MET A 1 14.88 40.04 -18.06
CA MET A 1 13.46 39.64 -18.24
C MET A 1 13.28 38.12 -18.39
N ARG A 2 13.93 37.46 -19.36
CA ARG A 2 13.80 35.99 -19.59
C ARG A 2 14.25 35.11 -18.41
N TYR A 3 15.31 35.50 -17.73
CA TYR A 3 15.86 34.75 -16.60
C TYR A 3 14.93 34.72 -15.37
N PHE A 4 14.17 35.81 -15.17
CA PHE A 4 13.27 35.93 -14.02
C PHE A 4 12.03 35.03 -14.17
N MET A 5 11.50 34.89 -15.39
CA MET A 5 10.43 33.93 -15.68
C MET A 5 10.90 32.48 -15.51
N LEU A 6 12.12 32.15 -15.96
CA LEU A 6 12.68 30.81 -15.79
C LEU A 6 12.83 30.43 -14.31
N LEU A 7 13.24 31.39 -13.46
CA LEU A 7 13.32 31.18 -12.01
C LEU A 7 11.94 31.01 -11.37
N CYS A 8 10.92 31.77 -11.76
CA CYS A 8 9.55 31.59 -11.26
C CYS A 8 8.95 30.22 -11.61
N VAL A 9 9.21 29.72 -12.82
CA VAL A 9 8.74 28.39 -13.26
C VAL A 9 9.46 27.29 -12.47
N ALA A 10 10.77 27.43 -12.26
CA ALA A 10 11.53 26.49 -11.43
C ALA A 10 11.08 26.50 -9.96
N PHE A 11 10.77 27.68 -9.41
CA PHE A 11 10.30 27.82 -8.03
C PHE A 11 8.88 27.24 -7.84
N HIS A 12 7.98 27.43 -8.80
CA HIS A 12 6.66 26.78 -8.80
C HIS A 12 6.76 25.26 -8.96
N ALA A 13 7.67 24.77 -9.81
CA ALA A 13 7.89 23.33 -9.96
C ALA A 13 8.41 22.69 -8.67
N ALA A 14 9.31 23.37 -7.95
CA ALA A 14 9.86 22.90 -6.67
C ALA A 14 8.82 22.86 -5.54
N LEU A 15 7.85 23.79 -5.53
CA LEU A 15 6.76 23.84 -4.55
C LEU A 15 5.65 22.80 -4.81
N CYS A 16 5.55 22.27 -6.05
CA CYS A 16 4.54 21.26 -6.39
C CYS A 16 5.03 19.81 -6.23
N THR A 17 6.32 19.57 -6.03
CA THR A 17 6.87 18.22 -5.84
C THR A 17 6.43 17.55 -4.53
N ASP A 18 6.02 18.32 -3.52
CA ASP A 18 5.50 17.82 -2.24
C ASP A 18 3.98 17.52 -2.27
N MET A 19 3.33 17.76 -3.41
CA MET A 19 1.91 17.47 -3.64
C MET A 19 1.72 16.43 -4.77
N LEU A 20 2.68 15.51 -4.93
CA LEU A 20 2.27 14.24 -5.52
C LEU A 20 1.25 13.65 -4.55
N PRO A 21 0.00 13.42 -4.98
CA PRO A 21 -0.92 12.65 -4.15
C PRO A 21 -0.13 11.40 -3.82
N PHE A 22 -0.09 11.05 -2.54
CA PHE A 22 0.20 9.69 -2.13
C PHE A 22 -0.67 8.83 -3.03
N VAL A 23 -0.09 8.34 -4.12
CA VAL A 23 -0.68 7.30 -4.91
C VAL A 23 -0.82 6.25 -3.83
N GLU A 24 -2.04 5.99 -3.38
CA GLU A 24 -2.36 4.70 -2.77
C GLU A 24 -2.00 3.71 -3.87
N GLU A 25 -0.71 3.40 -3.97
CA GLU A 25 -0.17 2.40 -4.86
C GLU A 25 -0.95 1.17 -4.44
N ALA A 26 -1.85 0.74 -5.32
CA ALA A 26 -2.60 -0.47 -5.08
C ALA A 26 -1.57 -1.52 -4.64
N PRO A 27 -1.85 -2.27 -3.55
CA PRO A 27 -0.90 -3.22 -2.99
C PRO A 27 -0.24 -4.00 -4.12
N TRP A 28 1.09 -3.98 -4.18
CA TRP A 28 1.81 -4.61 -5.28
C TRP A 28 1.77 -6.11 -5.04
N VAL A 29 0.73 -6.75 -5.56
CA VAL A 29 0.54 -8.19 -5.44
C VAL A 29 1.20 -8.86 -6.66
N PRO A 30 2.34 -9.55 -6.49
CA PRO A 30 3.03 -10.18 -7.61
C PRO A 30 2.07 -11.13 -8.36
N ASN A 31 2.06 -11.02 -9.69
CA ASN A 31 1.20 -11.79 -10.60
C ASN A 31 -0.32 -11.54 -10.46
N CYS A 32 -0.73 -10.40 -9.89
CA CYS A 32 -2.13 -10.01 -9.75
C CYS A 32 -2.38 -8.68 -10.47
N ARG A 33 -3.11 -8.69 -11.60
CA ARG A 33 -3.43 -7.46 -12.33
C ARG A 33 -4.54 -6.65 -11.67
N ASN A 34 -5.43 -7.31 -10.92
CA ASN A 34 -6.52 -6.64 -10.20
C ASN A 34 -6.91 -7.46 -8.95
N PRO A 35 -6.49 -7.07 -7.74
CA PRO A 35 -6.92 -7.74 -6.53
C PRO A 35 -8.38 -7.39 -6.22
N ILE A 36 -9.18 -8.41 -5.89
CA ILE A 36 -10.59 -8.30 -5.50
C ILE A 36 -10.65 -8.24 -3.97
N HIS A 37 -11.52 -7.39 -3.43
CA HIS A 37 -11.77 -7.24 -2.00
C HIS A 37 -10.52 -6.89 -1.18
N PHE A 38 -9.61 -6.09 -1.74
CA PHE A 38 -8.53 -5.48 -0.98
C PHE A 38 -9.05 -4.22 -0.28
N LYS A 39 -8.52 -3.96 0.92
CA LYS A 39 -8.79 -2.72 1.66
C LYS A 39 -7.48 -2.25 2.28
N VAL A 40 -7.19 -0.99 2.04
CA VAL A 40 -6.06 -0.27 2.61
C VAL A 40 -6.60 0.72 3.64
N LEU A 41 -5.92 0.83 4.78
CA LEU A 41 -6.20 1.77 5.86
C LEU A 41 -4.93 2.60 6.10
N GLY A 42 -4.79 3.71 5.37
CA GLY A 42 -3.56 4.49 5.37
C GLY A 42 -2.40 3.68 4.77
N LYS A 43 -1.42 3.31 5.59
CA LYS A 43 -0.28 2.47 5.17
C LYS A 43 -0.46 0.97 5.42
N TYR A 44 -1.61 0.56 5.98
CA TYR A 44 -1.83 -0.82 6.43
C TYR A 44 -2.81 -1.55 5.51
N VAL A 45 -2.47 -2.78 5.12
CA VAL A 45 -3.42 -3.69 4.44
C VAL A 45 -4.25 -4.44 5.48
N THR A 46 -5.54 -4.66 5.22
CA THR A 46 -6.40 -5.45 6.14
C THR A 46 -6.28 -6.96 5.91
N LYS A 47 -5.68 -7.37 4.79
CA LYS A 47 -5.44 -8.77 4.39
C LYS A 47 -4.11 -8.85 3.67
N CYS A 48 -3.37 -9.93 3.91
CA CYS A 48 -2.09 -10.24 3.25
C CYS A 48 -2.24 -11.24 2.09
N THR A 49 -3.47 -11.61 1.75
CA THR A 49 -3.79 -12.49 0.63
C THR A 49 -4.92 -11.85 -0.16
N TYR A 50 -4.78 -11.87 -1.48
CA TYR A 50 -5.74 -11.28 -2.40
C TYR A 50 -6.23 -12.33 -3.39
N LEU A 51 -7.49 -12.16 -3.80
CA LEU A 51 -8.06 -12.88 -4.91
C LEU A 51 -7.79 -12.07 -6.17
N CYS A 52 -7.17 -12.65 -7.19
CA CYS A 52 -6.87 -11.98 -8.44
C CYS A 52 -7.99 -12.20 -9.45
N GLU A 53 -8.41 -11.13 -10.11
CA GLU A 53 -9.34 -11.19 -11.22
C GLU A 53 -8.78 -12.03 -12.39
N GLY A 54 -9.68 -12.75 -13.06
CA GLY A 54 -9.36 -13.67 -14.15
C GLY A 54 -9.85 -15.09 -13.86
N LEU A 55 -10.06 -15.88 -14.92
CA LEU A 55 -10.42 -17.29 -14.82
C LEU A 55 -9.23 -18.18 -15.25
N PRO A 56 -8.89 -19.24 -14.48
CA PRO A 56 -9.42 -19.55 -13.15
C PRO A 56 -9.01 -18.47 -12.13
N TYR A 57 -9.84 -18.26 -11.11
CA TYR A 57 -9.48 -17.36 -10.00
C TYR A 57 -8.18 -17.86 -9.36
N ARG A 58 -7.24 -16.94 -9.15
CA ARG A 58 -5.96 -17.23 -8.50
C ARG A 58 -5.87 -16.41 -7.21
N SER A 59 -5.25 -16.96 -6.19
CA SER A 59 -4.82 -16.17 -5.03
C SER A 59 -3.37 -15.78 -5.19
N SER A 60 -3.00 -14.63 -4.64
CA SER A 60 -1.60 -14.23 -4.51
C SER A 60 -1.39 -13.56 -3.16
N TRP A 61 -0.15 -13.61 -2.68
CA TRP A 61 0.26 -13.09 -1.39
C TRP A 61 0.80 -11.68 -1.53
N GLU A 62 0.48 -10.85 -0.55
CA GLU A 62 1.16 -9.58 -0.34
C GLU A 62 2.65 -9.83 -0.07
N TYR A 63 3.48 -8.84 -0.37
CA TYR A 63 4.91 -8.91 -0.09
C TYR A 63 5.17 -9.10 1.41
N ASP A 64 6.14 -9.96 1.74
CA ASP A 64 6.54 -10.18 3.12
C ASP A 64 7.15 -8.89 3.71
N GLY A 65 6.67 -8.47 4.88
CA GLY A 65 7.05 -7.20 5.51
C GLY A 65 6.11 -6.03 5.19
N THR A 66 5.10 -6.20 4.33
CA THR A 66 4.07 -5.17 4.13
C THR A 66 3.30 -4.93 5.44
N PRO A 67 3.15 -3.67 5.91
CA PRO A 67 2.40 -3.36 7.12
C PRO A 67 0.94 -3.80 6.98
N CYS A 68 0.45 -4.54 7.97
CA CYS A 68 -0.93 -5.01 7.99
C CYS A 68 -1.59 -4.68 9.33
N VAL A 69 -2.93 -4.64 9.32
CA VAL A 69 -3.72 -4.40 10.53
C VAL A 69 -4.87 -5.40 10.60
N LYS A 70 -5.09 -5.95 11.80
CA LYS A 70 -6.18 -6.88 12.09
C LYS A 70 -6.94 -6.42 13.33
N LEU A 71 -8.25 -6.62 13.33
CA LEU A 71 -9.06 -6.45 14.54
C LEU A 71 -8.94 -7.73 15.39
N VAL A 72 -8.48 -7.59 16.63
CA VAL A 72 -8.39 -8.65 17.64
C VAL A 72 -9.04 -8.11 18.90
N ASP A 73 -10.06 -8.80 19.41
CA ASP A 73 -10.84 -8.38 20.59
C ASP A 73 -11.38 -6.93 20.52
N GLY A 74 -11.74 -6.48 19.32
CA GLY A 74 -12.24 -5.12 19.08
C GLY A 74 -11.14 -4.05 18.95
N GLU A 75 -9.88 -4.39 19.22
CA GLU A 75 -8.74 -3.49 19.08
C GLU A 75 -8.04 -3.70 17.73
N ARG A 76 -7.55 -2.60 17.13
CA ARG A 76 -6.66 -2.69 15.97
C ARG A 76 -5.27 -3.11 16.44
N LYS A 77 -4.81 -4.27 15.98
CA LYS A 77 -3.45 -4.76 16.16
C LYS A 77 -2.69 -4.64 14.86
N GLU A 78 -1.51 -4.07 14.94
CA GLU A 78 -0.60 -3.88 13.81
C GLU A 78 0.32 -5.09 13.67
N GLY A 79 0.75 -5.35 12.44
CA GLY A 79 1.54 -6.50 12.08
C GLY A 79 2.27 -6.31 10.76
N PHE A 80 2.90 -7.39 10.31
CA PHE A 80 3.51 -7.47 9.00
C PHE A 80 3.06 -8.72 8.26
N CYS A 81 2.92 -8.62 6.94
CA CYS A 81 2.60 -9.77 6.12
C CYS A 81 3.77 -10.76 6.12
N LYS A 82 3.48 -12.05 6.29
CA LYS A 82 4.42 -13.16 6.19
C LYS A 82 3.71 -14.38 5.62
N ALA A 83 4.15 -14.87 4.46
CA ALA A 83 3.55 -16.02 3.77
C ALA A 83 2.01 -15.93 3.67
N GLY A 84 1.50 -14.74 3.30
CA GLY A 84 0.07 -14.48 3.13
C GLY A 84 -0.74 -14.25 4.41
N LYS A 85 -0.11 -14.27 5.60
CA LYS A 85 -0.74 -14.00 6.90
C LYS A 85 -0.26 -12.69 7.51
N CYS A 86 -1.11 -12.03 8.29
CA CYS A 86 -0.73 -10.85 9.07
C CYS A 86 -0.22 -11.30 10.44
N GLU A 87 1.10 -11.26 10.63
CA GLU A 87 1.78 -11.58 11.89
C GLU A 87 1.83 -10.34 12.78
N LEU A 88 1.18 -10.37 13.94
CA LEU A 88 1.04 -9.20 14.80
C LEU A 88 2.35 -8.89 15.52
N VAL A 89 2.68 -7.60 15.63
CA VAL A 89 3.82 -7.14 16.42
C VAL A 89 3.48 -7.34 17.90
N GLY A 90 4.25 -8.18 18.60
CA GLY A 90 4.06 -8.47 20.04
C GLY A 90 3.50 -9.86 20.37
N THR A 91 3.07 -10.63 19.37
CA THR A 91 2.85 -12.08 19.52
C THR A 91 4.13 -12.80 19.11
N THR A 92 5.13 -12.82 19.98
CA THR A 92 6.17 -13.86 19.91
C THR A 92 5.49 -15.19 20.23
N SER A 93 5.29 -16.03 19.21
CA SER A 93 4.97 -17.45 19.42
C SER A 93 6.02 -18.14 20.27
#